data_AF-A0A2J6SZX0-F1
#
_entry.id   AF-A0A2J6SZX0-F1
#
_cell.length_a   1.000
_cell.length_b   1.000
_cell.length_c   1.000
_cell.angle_alpha   90.00
_cell.angle_beta   90.00
_cell.angle_gamma   90.00
#
_symmetry.space_group_name_H-M   'P 1'
#
loop_
_entity.id
_entity.type
_entity.pdbx_description
1 polymer ?
#
loop_
_entity_poly.entity_id
_entity_poly.type
_entity_poly.pdbx_seq_one_letter_code
_entity_poly.pdbx_strand_id
1 'polypeptide(L)'
;MRLHRLFTTTFLLTSVVAAPGPSSGPSAENVKRVANSEAGPRQNKNYQLPVDTKYFHEPGGTNELGHYDIRYYAGSPVSYEERGDTLHHLIRSYLTVFRERNIETWIAHGTLLGWWWNGKIMPWDWDLDTQVSASTLTWLGENLNMTMHNYTSINPDGTEVNREYLLDINPNHIERVRGDGMNVIDARWIDVRTGLFIDITGLSEVNPSTQPGIWTCKNFHRYRTRDLYPLRETEFEGVKALVPYSFDKILTQEYSTRALTKTLHEGHQWVPEQKEWVKQGTVQGTIQPHVPRSLQPEGEPESGLKNLFRVL
;
A
#
# COMPACT_ATOMS: atom_id res chain seq x y z
N MET A 1 59.71 19.34 32.34
CA MET A 1 59.56 18.09 31.56
C MET A 1 58.71 18.37 30.34
N ARG A 2 59.18 17.96 29.16
CA ARG A 2 58.72 18.38 27.83
C ARG A 2 57.30 17.90 27.54
N LEU A 3 56.45 18.82 27.09
CA LEU A 3 55.09 18.58 26.60
C LEU A 3 55.16 18.25 25.10
N HIS A 4 54.95 16.98 24.72
CA HIS A 4 54.83 16.61 23.30
C HIS A 4 53.41 16.94 22.82
N ARG A 5 53.29 17.98 21.98
CA ARG A 5 52.11 18.24 21.15
C ARG A 5 52.10 17.26 19.98
N LEU A 6 51.11 16.37 19.94
CA LEU A 6 50.75 15.60 18.75
C LEU A 6 49.97 16.52 17.81
N PHE A 7 50.59 16.88 16.67
CA PHE A 7 49.88 17.44 15.53
C PHE A 7 49.23 16.30 14.76
N THR A 8 47.90 16.24 14.77
CA THR A 8 47.11 15.43 13.83
C THR A 8 47.06 16.16 12.49
N THR A 9 47.84 15.71 11.52
CA THR A 9 47.81 16.18 10.14
C THR A 9 46.62 15.53 9.43
N THR A 10 45.63 16.34 9.06
CA THR A 10 44.50 15.95 8.22
C THR A 10 45.00 15.71 6.80
N PHE A 11 44.98 14.46 6.33
CA PHE A 11 45.18 14.16 4.91
C PHE A 11 43.90 14.50 4.13
N LEU A 12 43.89 15.66 3.47
CA LEU A 12 42.97 15.94 2.37
C LEU A 12 43.56 15.31 1.10
N LEU A 13 43.03 14.16 0.68
CA LEU A 13 43.24 13.67 -0.68
C LEU A 13 42.40 14.52 -1.63
N THR A 14 43.04 15.48 -2.31
CA THR A 14 42.48 16.12 -3.50
C THR A 14 42.68 15.17 -4.68
N SER A 15 41.60 14.52 -5.12
CA SER A 15 41.56 13.80 -6.39
C SER A 15 41.65 14.81 -7.53
N VAL A 16 42.84 14.97 -8.11
CA VAL A 16 43.07 15.71 -9.35
C VAL A 16 42.57 14.85 -10.50
N VAL A 17 41.34 15.09 -10.96
CA VAL A 17 40.91 14.60 -12.27
C VAL A 17 41.39 15.63 -13.29
N ALA A 18 42.35 15.22 -14.13
CA ALA A 18 42.77 16.00 -15.29
C ALA A 18 41.56 16.18 -16.23
N ALA A 19 41.17 17.43 -16.47
CA ALA A 19 40.17 17.74 -17.49
C ALA A 19 40.78 17.46 -18.89
N PRO A 20 40.08 16.74 -19.79
CA PRO A 20 40.53 16.62 -21.16
C PRO A 20 40.45 18.00 -21.83
N GLY A 21 41.50 18.38 -22.56
CA GLY A 21 41.51 19.60 -23.39
C GLY A 21 40.44 19.54 -24.48
N PRO A 22 40.00 20.70 -25.02
CA PRO A 22 38.95 20.75 -26.02
C PRO A 22 39.42 20.08 -27.31
N SER A 23 38.98 18.83 -27.53
CA SER A 23 39.08 18.20 -28.84
C SER A 23 38.17 18.97 -29.79
N SER A 24 38.71 19.44 -30.90
CA SER A 24 37.94 20.02 -32.01
C SER A 24 36.83 19.05 -32.42
N GLY A 25 35.59 19.37 -32.04
CA GLY A 25 34.41 18.64 -32.49
C GLY A 25 34.27 18.73 -34.02
N PRO A 26 33.50 17.84 -34.64
CA PRO A 26 33.28 17.88 -36.08
C PRO A 26 32.64 19.23 -36.46
N SER A 27 33.24 19.93 -37.42
CA SER A 27 32.71 21.16 -38.01
C SER A 27 31.30 20.91 -38.57
N ALA A 28 30.36 21.81 -38.26
CA ALA A 28 28.99 21.79 -38.77
C ALA A 28 28.90 21.91 -40.30
N GLU A 29 30.01 22.18 -41.00
CA GLU A 29 30.06 22.33 -42.46
C GLU A 29 30.00 21.00 -43.24
N ASN A 30 30.17 19.85 -42.59
CA ASN A 30 30.16 18.54 -43.27
C ASN A 30 28.90 17.68 -43.02
N VAL A 31 27.83 18.25 -42.43
CA VAL A 31 26.56 17.55 -42.23
C VAL A 31 25.66 17.73 -43.45
N LYS A 32 25.57 16.70 -44.32
CA LYS A 32 24.50 16.64 -45.32
C LYS A 32 23.15 16.48 -44.60
N ARG A 33 22.33 17.53 -44.59
CA ARG A 33 20.92 17.43 -44.19
C ARG A 33 20.17 16.59 -45.22
N VAL A 34 19.80 15.38 -44.81
CA VAL A 34 18.86 14.53 -45.55
C VAL A 34 17.46 15.10 -45.35
N ALA A 35 16.69 15.27 -46.43
CA ALA A 35 15.32 15.77 -46.35
C ALA A 35 14.42 14.77 -45.60
N ASN A 36 13.45 15.26 -44.82
CA ASN A 36 12.53 14.44 -44.01
C ASN A 36 11.77 13.35 -44.80
N SER A 37 11.73 13.44 -46.13
CA SER A 37 11.11 12.42 -47.00
C SER A 37 11.95 11.14 -47.18
N GLU A 38 13.22 11.12 -46.77
CA GLU A 38 14.09 9.94 -46.84
C GLU A 38 14.31 9.27 -45.46
N ALA A 39 13.81 9.87 -44.39
CA ALA A 39 13.85 9.33 -43.04
C ALA A 39 12.61 8.44 -42.77
N GLY A 40 12.45 7.37 -43.55
CA GLY A 40 11.53 6.30 -43.17
C GLY A 40 11.96 5.67 -41.84
N PRO A 41 11.04 5.17 -40.99
CA PRO A 41 11.43 4.51 -39.75
C PRO A 41 12.35 3.34 -40.09
N ARG A 42 13.59 3.39 -39.61
CA ARG A 42 14.48 2.22 -39.60
C ARG A 42 13.86 1.20 -38.66
N GLN A 43 12.91 0.40 -39.15
CA GLN A 43 12.47 -0.80 -38.45
C GLN A 43 13.67 -1.74 -38.37
N ASN A 44 14.31 -1.75 -37.20
CA ASN A 44 15.32 -2.73 -36.88
C ASN A 44 14.61 -4.10 -36.89
N LYS A 45 14.83 -4.90 -37.94
CA LYS A 45 14.18 -6.22 -38.13
C LYS A 45 14.48 -7.21 -36.98
N ASN A 46 15.41 -6.85 -36.08
CA ASN A 46 15.80 -7.63 -34.91
C ASN A 46 15.33 -7.04 -33.57
N TYR A 47 14.47 -6.02 -33.55
CA TYR A 47 13.87 -5.57 -32.29
C TYR A 47 12.78 -6.57 -31.87
N GLN A 48 13.16 -7.56 -31.06
CA GLN A 48 12.18 -8.36 -30.33
C GLN A 48 11.58 -7.48 -29.25
N LEU A 49 10.25 -7.33 -29.28
CA LEU A 49 9.54 -6.76 -28.14
C LEU A 49 9.90 -7.59 -26.90
N PRO A 50 10.19 -6.96 -25.75
CA PRO A 50 10.41 -7.69 -24.51
C PRO A 50 9.25 -8.67 -24.27
N VAL A 51 9.57 -9.89 -23.84
CA VAL A 51 8.55 -10.85 -23.40
C VAL A 51 7.83 -10.22 -22.21
N ASP A 52 6.50 -10.13 -22.29
CA ASP A 52 5.69 -9.65 -21.18
C ASP A 52 5.67 -10.71 -20.06
N THR A 53 6.37 -10.41 -18.97
CA THR A 53 6.48 -11.28 -17.80
C THR A 53 5.47 -10.90 -16.71
N LYS A 54 4.70 -9.82 -16.90
CA LYS A 54 3.75 -9.36 -15.90
C LYS A 54 2.58 -10.34 -15.79
N TYR A 55 2.21 -10.71 -14.57
CA TYR A 55 1.04 -11.55 -14.34
C TYR A 55 -0.25 -10.73 -14.22
N PHE A 56 -0.23 -9.72 -13.35
CA PHE A 56 -1.37 -8.85 -13.10
C PHE A 56 -1.36 -7.66 -14.05
N HIS A 57 -2.46 -7.45 -14.76
CA HIS A 57 -2.58 -6.37 -15.73
C HIS A 57 -3.70 -5.42 -15.33
N GLU A 58 -3.38 -4.13 -15.39
CA GLU A 58 -4.29 -3.02 -15.17
C GLU A 58 -4.45 -2.22 -16.45
N PRO A 59 -5.59 -1.53 -16.66
CA PRO A 59 -5.78 -0.65 -17.81
C PRO A 59 -4.63 0.37 -17.96
N GLY A 60 -4.10 0.86 -16.83
CA GLY A 60 -2.93 1.74 -16.79
C GLY A 60 -3.18 3.14 -17.38
N GLY A 61 -2.11 3.92 -17.53
CA GLY A 61 -2.15 5.27 -18.12
C GLY A 61 -2.39 6.41 -17.13
N THR A 62 -3.09 6.17 -16.01
CA THR A 62 -3.17 7.10 -14.87
C THR A 62 -3.00 6.35 -13.56
N ASN A 63 -2.84 7.07 -12.44
CA ASN A 63 -2.71 6.44 -11.12
C ASN A 63 -3.98 5.65 -10.78
N GLU A 64 -5.15 6.26 -11.00
CA GLU A 64 -6.46 5.65 -10.74
C GLU A 64 -6.65 4.34 -11.50
N LEU A 65 -6.21 4.31 -12.77
CA LEU A 65 -6.31 3.14 -13.64
C LEU A 65 -5.31 2.03 -13.29
N GLY A 66 -4.36 2.28 -12.40
CA GLY A 66 -3.44 1.30 -11.85
C GLY A 66 -4.05 0.43 -10.74
N HIS A 67 -5.30 0.69 -10.34
CA HIS A 67 -5.97 -0.01 -9.23
C HIS A 67 -7.16 -0.86 -9.70
N TYR A 68 -7.21 -1.21 -10.99
CA TYR A 68 -8.25 -2.05 -11.58
C TYR A 68 -7.66 -3.28 -12.26
N ASP A 69 -8.23 -4.45 -12.03
CA ASP A 69 -7.95 -5.64 -12.81
C ASP A 69 -8.60 -5.50 -14.19
N ILE A 70 -7.78 -5.58 -15.24
CA ILE A 70 -8.22 -5.33 -16.62
C ILE A 70 -9.32 -6.30 -17.09
N ARG A 71 -9.46 -7.49 -16.48
CA ARG A 71 -10.48 -8.48 -16.85
C ARG A 71 -11.89 -8.02 -16.49
N TYR A 72 -12.01 -7.18 -15.47
CA TYR A 72 -13.30 -6.75 -14.89
C TYR A 72 -13.53 -5.24 -15.00
N TYR A 73 -12.54 -4.49 -15.48
CA TYR A 73 -12.67 -3.05 -15.70
C TYR A 73 -13.70 -2.71 -16.79
N ALA A 74 -14.72 -1.92 -16.44
CA ALA A 74 -15.85 -1.59 -17.31
C ALA A 74 -15.55 -0.49 -18.37
N GLY A 75 -14.31 -0.02 -18.47
CA GLY A 75 -13.90 0.99 -19.46
C GLY A 75 -13.85 2.43 -18.94
N SER A 76 -14.46 2.72 -17.79
CA SER A 76 -14.31 3.99 -17.07
C SER A 76 -14.13 3.76 -15.56
N PRO A 77 -13.36 4.59 -14.83
CA PRO A 77 -13.29 4.51 -13.37
C PRO A 77 -14.67 4.72 -12.74
N VAL A 78 -14.91 4.04 -11.62
CA VAL A 78 -16.11 4.25 -10.81
C VAL A 78 -16.14 5.65 -10.20
N SER A 79 -17.33 6.11 -9.80
CA SER A 79 -17.49 7.40 -9.11
C SER A 79 -16.80 7.40 -7.74
N TYR A 80 -16.62 8.59 -7.15
CA TYR A 80 -16.03 8.73 -5.81
C TYR A 80 -16.82 7.94 -4.76
N GLU A 81 -18.15 8.02 -4.82
CA GLU A 81 -19.08 7.34 -3.92
C GLU A 81 -19.05 5.83 -4.14
N GLU A 82 -19.11 5.39 -5.40
CA GLU A 82 -19.07 3.97 -5.76
C GLU A 82 -17.72 3.32 -5.44
N ARG A 83 -16.62 4.06 -5.55
CA ARG A 83 -15.30 3.60 -5.09
C ARG A 83 -15.30 3.37 -3.59
N GLY A 84 -15.77 4.35 -2.81
CA GLY A 84 -15.83 4.23 -1.35
C GLY A 84 -16.68 3.05 -0.90
N ASP A 85 -17.88 2.91 -1.47
CA ASP A 85 -18.76 1.76 -1.26
C ASP A 85 -18.10 0.43 -1.66
N THR A 86 -17.40 0.41 -2.81
CA THR A 86 -16.76 -0.81 -3.29
C THR A 86 -15.59 -1.23 -2.40
N LEU A 87 -14.68 -0.33 -2.07
CA LEU A 87 -13.57 -0.62 -1.17
C LEU A 87 -14.05 -1.05 0.22
N HIS A 88 -15.13 -0.43 0.73
CA HIS A 88 -15.74 -0.80 2.02
C HIS A 88 -16.19 -2.27 2.06
N HIS A 89 -16.98 -2.71 1.07
CA HIS A 89 -17.41 -4.11 1.02
C HIS A 89 -16.25 -5.05 0.68
N LEU A 90 -15.31 -4.61 -0.18
CA LEU A 90 -14.14 -5.38 -0.58
C LEU A 90 -13.27 -5.75 0.63
N ILE A 91 -12.84 -4.79 1.47
CA ILE A 91 -12.03 -5.11 2.66
C ILE A 91 -12.79 -5.94 3.69
N ARG A 92 -14.08 -5.66 3.89
CA ARG A 92 -14.92 -6.42 4.83
C ARG A 92 -15.06 -7.87 4.42
N SER A 93 -15.26 -8.12 3.12
CA SER A 93 -15.34 -9.48 2.58
C SER A 93 -14.04 -10.25 2.79
N TYR A 94 -12.90 -9.64 2.45
CA TYR A 94 -11.58 -10.23 2.59
C TYR A 94 -11.27 -10.62 4.04
N LEU A 95 -11.39 -9.66 4.97
CA LEU A 95 -11.09 -9.89 6.39
C LEU A 95 -12.03 -10.93 7.01
N THR A 96 -13.31 -10.93 6.62
CA THR A 96 -14.30 -11.90 7.11
C THR A 96 -13.98 -13.30 6.63
N VAL A 97 -13.75 -13.48 5.32
CA VAL A 97 -13.44 -14.80 4.74
C VAL A 97 -12.11 -15.35 5.27
N PHE A 98 -11.08 -14.52 5.38
CA PHE A 98 -9.78 -14.94 5.92
C PHE A 98 -9.93 -15.38 7.38
N ARG A 99 -10.68 -14.63 8.19
CA ARG A 99 -10.95 -15.00 9.58
C ARG A 99 -11.74 -16.31 9.69
N GLU A 100 -12.84 -16.46 8.95
CA GLU A 100 -13.68 -17.68 8.98
C GLU A 100 -12.91 -18.94 8.58
N ARG A 101 -11.91 -18.79 7.71
CA ARG A 101 -11.03 -19.88 7.27
C ARG A 101 -9.79 -20.05 8.14
N ASN A 102 -9.64 -19.29 9.22
CA ASN A 102 -8.46 -19.26 10.08
C ASN A 102 -7.15 -18.97 9.32
N ILE A 103 -7.20 -18.05 8.36
CA ILE A 103 -6.05 -17.61 7.56
C ILE A 103 -5.54 -16.28 8.15
N GLU A 104 -4.32 -16.29 8.68
CA GLU A 104 -3.70 -15.07 9.23
C GLU A 104 -3.33 -14.08 8.12
N THR A 105 -3.83 -12.85 8.24
CA THR A 105 -3.53 -11.69 7.40
C THR A 105 -3.61 -10.42 8.25
N TRP A 106 -2.89 -9.37 7.87
CA TRP A 106 -2.98 -8.07 8.51
C TRP A 106 -3.01 -6.94 7.49
N ILE A 107 -3.64 -5.82 7.86
CA ILE A 107 -3.66 -4.62 7.01
C ILE A 107 -2.30 -3.92 7.05
N ALA A 108 -1.90 -3.35 5.91
CA ALA A 108 -0.58 -2.74 5.71
C ALA A 108 -0.68 -1.40 4.97
N HIS A 109 0.45 -0.70 4.82
CA HIS A 109 0.60 0.47 3.95
C HIS A 109 -0.51 1.53 4.15
N GLY A 110 -1.17 1.97 3.07
CA GLY A 110 -2.22 3.00 3.12
C GLY A 110 -3.43 2.56 3.95
N THR A 111 -3.79 1.27 3.88
CA THR A 111 -4.88 0.70 4.68
C THR A 111 -4.58 0.76 6.19
N LEU A 112 -3.34 0.47 6.60
CA LEU A 112 -2.90 0.62 7.99
C LEU A 112 -2.89 2.09 8.42
N LEU A 113 -2.57 3.02 7.52
CA LEU A 113 -2.62 4.45 7.79
C LEU A 113 -4.07 4.93 7.99
N GLY A 114 -5.02 4.48 7.17
CA GLY A 114 -6.44 4.74 7.38
C GLY A 114 -6.93 4.21 8.73
N TRP A 115 -6.50 2.99 9.09
CA TRP A 115 -6.78 2.41 10.40
C TRP A 115 -6.28 3.28 11.56
N TRP A 116 -5.08 3.83 11.45
CA TRP A 116 -4.49 4.70 12.48
C TRP A 116 -5.36 5.93 12.78
N TRP A 117 -6.01 6.52 11.78
CA TRP A 117 -6.83 7.72 11.96
C TRP A 117 -8.17 7.44 12.65
N ASN A 118 -8.98 6.54 12.08
CA ASN A 118 -10.31 6.24 12.61
C ASN A 118 -10.77 4.79 12.39
N GLY A 119 -9.88 3.89 11.96
CA GLY A 119 -10.29 2.53 11.62
C GLY A 119 -11.05 2.45 10.29
N LYS A 120 -10.89 3.42 9.39
CA LYS A 120 -11.58 3.47 8.09
C LYS A 120 -10.63 3.71 6.93
N ILE A 121 -11.10 3.40 5.73
CA ILE A 121 -10.44 3.67 4.46
C ILE A 121 -10.29 5.18 4.30
N MET A 122 -9.13 5.63 3.85
CA MET A 122 -8.92 7.05 3.59
C MET A 122 -9.78 7.47 2.38
N PRO A 123 -10.53 8.59 2.42
CA PRO A 123 -11.49 8.89 1.37
C PRO A 123 -10.89 9.13 -0.03
N TRP A 124 -9.58 9.37 -0.11
CA TRP A 124 -8.84 9.54 -1.37
C TRP A 124 -8.15 8.25 -1.85
N ASP A 125 -8.09 7.19 -1.04
CA ASP A 125 -7.39 5.95 -1.38
C ASP A 125 -8.09 5.20 -2.52
N TRP A 126 -7.28 4.65 -3.44
CA TRP A 126 -7.76 3.88 -4.59
C TRP A 126 -7.58 2.37 -4.43
N ASP A 127 -6.63 1.97 -3.60
CA ASP A 127 -6.28 0.59 -3.33
C ASP A 127 -6.35 0.27 -1.83
N LEU A 128 -6.23 -1.02 -1.56
CA LEU A 128 -6.17 -1.59 -0.24
C LEU A 128 -5.00 -2.59 -0.21
N ASP A 129 -4.25 -2.55 0.88
CA ASP A 129 -3.03 -3.30 1.05
C ASP A 129 -3.12 -4.22 2.26
N THR A 130 -2.82 -5.48 2.03
CA THR A 130 -2.73 -6.48 3.08
C THR A 130 -1.46 -7.29 2.93
N GLN A 131 -1.05 -7.92 4.02
CA GLN A 131 0.13 -8.75 4.04
C GLN A 131 -0.15 -10.07 4.74
N VAL A 132 0.57 -11.09 4.30
CA VAL A 132 0.53 -12.44 4.84
C VAL A 132 1.95 -13.01 4.90
N SER A 133 2.15 -14.09 5.66
CA SER A 133 3.41 -14.84 5.59
C SER A 133 3.57 -15.53 4.22
N ALA A 134 4.80 -15.75 3.76
CA ALA A 134 5.04 -16.52 2.53
C ALA A 134 4.53 -17.96 2.62
N SER A 135 4.58 -18.58 3.81
CA SER A 135 3.94 -19.88 4.05
C SER A 135 2.43 -19.84 3.85
N THR A 136 1.77 -18.75 4.28
CA THR A 136 0.35 -18.53 4.02
C THR A 136 0.10 -18.39 2.51
N LEU A 137 0.93 -17.64 1.78
CA LEU A 137 0.79 -17.54 0.31
C LEU A 137 0.93 -18.88 -0.39
N THR A 138 1.92 -19.70 -0.02
CA THR A 138 2.08 -21.04 -0.59
C THR A 138 0.81 -21.86 -0.37
N TRP A 139 0.28 -21.84 0.85
CA TRP A 139 -0.97 -22.55 1.15
C TRP A 139 -2.16 -22.00 0.36
N LEU A 140 -2.30 -20.68 0.24
CA LEU A 140 -3.35 -20.05 -0.60
C LEU A 140 -3.21 -20.47 -2.06
N GLY A 141 -1.99 -20.49 -2.61
CA GLY A 141 -1.70 -20.91 -3.97
C GLY A 141 -2.10 -22.36 -4.25
N GLU A 142 -1.85 -23.25 -3.30
CA GLU A 142 -2.16 -24.68 -3.42
C GLU A 142 -3.63 -25.02 -3.21
N ASN A 143 -4.35 -24.24 -2.39
CA ASN A 143 -5.67 -24.63 -1.89
C ASN A 143 -6.82 -23.69 -2.32
N LEU A 144 -6.53 -22.41 -2.56
CA LEU A 144 -7.54 -21.37 -2.81
C LEU A 144 -7.23 -20.50 -4.03
N ASN A 145 -6.26 -20.85 -4.87
CA ASN A 145 -6.02 -20.08 -6.09
C ASN A 145 -7.21 -20.18 -7.05
N MET A 146 -7.61 -19.06 -7.63
CA MET A 146 -8.72 -18.92 -8.57
C MET A 146 -10.08 -19.35 -8.00
N THR A 147 -10.29 -19.21 -6.69
CA THR A 147 -11.58 -19.49 -6.05
C THR A 147 -12.47 -18.25 -5.98
N MET A 148 -13.78 -18.45 -6.21
CA MET A 148 -14.80 -17.41 -6.07
C MET A 148 -15.39 -17.42 -4.66
N HIS A 149 -15.66 -16.22 -4.13
CA HIS A 149 -16.15 -16.02 -2.78
C HIS A 149 -17.35 -15.07 -2.77
N ASN A 150 -18.51 -15.60 -2.38
CA ASN A 150 -19.71 -14.82 -2.18
C ASN A 150 -19.65 -14.11 -0.82
N TYR A 151 -20.12 -12.86 -0.81
CA TYR A 151 -20.22 -12.04 0.38
C TYR A 151 -21.56 -11.32 0.39
N THR A 152 -22.26 -11.49 1.51
CA THR A 152 -23.54 -10.83 1.77
C THR A 152 -23.37 -9.89 2.95
N SER A 153 -23.83 -8.65 2.81
CA SER A 153 -23.82 -7.64 3.86
C SER A 153 -25.16 -6.95 3.93
N ILE A 154 -25.57 -6.53 5.13
CA ILE A 154 -26.75 -5.70 5.32
C ILE A 154 -26.27 -4.27 5.58
N ASN A 155 -26.74 -3.33 4.76
CA ASN A 155 -26.46 -1.91 4.93
C ASN A 155 -27.23 -1.33 6.13
N PRO A 156 -26.83 -0.16 6.65
CA PRO A 156 -27.53 0.49 7.77
C PRO A 156 -29.02 0.78 7.51
N ASP A 157 -29.43 0.91 6.25
CA ASP A 157 -30.82 1.11 5.82
C ASP A 157 -31.62 -0.21 5.70
N GLY A 158 -31.00 -1.35 5.99
CA GLY A 158 -31.59 -2.67 5.90
C GLY A 158 -31.50 -3.31 4.51
N THR A 159 -30.90 -2.65 3.53
CA THR A 159 -30.72 -3.23 2.19
C THR A 159 -29.66 -4.33 2.20
N GLU A 160 -29.97 -5.46 1.57
CA GLU A 160 -29.02 -6.55 1.39
C GLU A 160 -28.16 -6.31 0.16
N VAL A 161 -26.85 -6.40 0.33
CA VAL A 161 -25.85 -6.28 -0.72
C VAL A 161 -25.17 -7.62 -0.90
N ASN A 162 -25.22 -8.15 -2.12
CA ASN A 162 -24.54 -9.37 -2.52
C ASN A 162 -23.40 -9.03 -3.49
N ARG A 163 -22.21 -9.56 -3.22
CA ARG A 163 -21.00 -9.39 -4.03
C ARG A 163 -20.26 -10.70 -4.18
N GLU A 164 -19.49 -10.79 -5.25
CA GLU A 164 -18.64 -11.93 -5.55
C GLU A 164 -17.21 -11.44 -5.76
N TYR A 165 -16.26 -12.20 -5.22
CA TYR A 165 -14.85 -11.84 -5.24
C TYR A 165 -14.00 -13.01 -5.72
N LEU A 166 -13.00 -12.72 -6.55
CA LEU A 166 -11.99 -13.69 -6.99
C LEU A 166 -10.73 -13.56 -6.13
N LEU A 167 -10.27 -14.67 -5.56
CA LEU A 167 -8.90 -14.78 -5.05
C LEU A 167 -7.99 -15.30 -6.16
N ASP A 168 -7.05 -14.46 -6.61
CA ASP A 168 -6.10 -14.79 -7.68
C ASP A 168 -4.67 -14.72 -7.14
N ILE A 169 -3.94 -15.84 -7.19
CA ILE A 169 -2.57 -15.96 -6.70
C ILE A 169 -1.61 -15.95 -7.88
N ASN A 170 -0.68 -15.00 -7.87
CA ASN A 170 0.38 -14.92 -8.87
C ASN A 170 1.28 -16.17 -8.78
N PRO A 171 1.48 -16.95 -9.86
CA PRO A 171 2.39 -18.10 -9.86
C PRO A 171 3.82 -17.76 -9.42
N ASN A 172 4.25 -16.51 -9.60
CA ASN A 172 5.56 -16.02 -9.16
C ASN A 172 5.63 -15.75 -7.64
N HIS A 173 4.59 -16.04 -6.84
CA HIS A 173 4.63 -15.89 -5.38
C HIS A 173 5.72 -16.73 -4.70
N ILE A 174 6.17 -17.81 -5.34
CA ILE A 174 7.26 -18.68 -4.87
C ILE A 174 8.60 -17.93 -4.89
N GLU A 175 8.82 -17.06 -5.89
CA GLU A 175 9.98 -16.20 -5.92
C GLU A 175 9.86 -15.17 -4.79
N ARG A 176 10.86 -15.08 -3.90
CA ARG A 176 10.84 -14.11 -2.78
C ARG A 176 11.78 -12.92 -2.97
N VAL A 177 12.36 -12.80 -4.17
CA VAL A 177 13.16 -11.64 -4.60
C VAL A 177 12.37 -10.83 -5.63
N ARG A 178 12.82 -9.60 -5.93
CA ARG A 178 12.10 -8.68 -6.82
C ARG A 178 12.05 -9.14 -8.28
N GLY A 179 13.03 -9.93 -8.73
CA GLY A 179 13.19 -10.31 -10.13
C GLY A 179 13.33 -9.08 -11.04
N ASP A 180 12.60 -9.09 -12.15
CA ASP A 180 12.49 -7.98 -13.10
C ASP A 180 11.58 -6.81 -12.63
N GLY A 181 10.94 -6.97 -11.47
CA GLY A 181 10.02 -5.99 -10.90
C GLY A 181 8.59 -6.03 -11.46
N MET A 182 8.26 -6.97 -12.35
CA MET A 182 6.92 -7.09 -12.93
C MET A 182 5.95 -7.88 -12.05
N ASN A 183 6.46 -8.66 -11.09
CA ASN A 183 5.67 -9.57 -10.24
C ASN A 183 5.85 -9.29 -8.74
N VAL A 184 5.83 -8.01 -8.37
CA VAL A 184 6.00 -7.54 -6.99
C VAL A 184 4.81 -7.91 -6.09
N ILE A 185 3.59 -7.90 -6.63
CA ILE A 185 2.38 -8.31 -5.93
C ILE A 185 2.19 -9.82 -6.06
N ASP A 186 1.89 -10.47 -4.94
CA ASP A 186 1.82 -11.93 -4.83
C ASP A 186 0.41 -12.48 -5.06
N ALA A 187 -0.63 -11.72 -4.70
CA ALA A 187 -2.01 -12.14 -4.88
C ALA A 187 -2.97 -10.93 -4.87
N ARG A 188 -4.19 -11.13 -5.38
CA ARG A 188 -5.27 -10.15 -5.35
C ARG A 188 -6.57 -10.75 -4.87
N TRP A 189 -7.32 -9.94 -4.13
CA TRP A 189 -8.74 -10.17 -3.86
C TRP A 189 -9.55 -9.16 -4.67
N ILE A 190 -10.28 -9.63 -5.68
CA ILE A 190 -10.78 -8.80 -6.79
C ILE A 190 -12.31 -8.73 -6.75
N ASP A 191 -12.89 -7.53 -6.74
CA ASP A 191 -14.31 -7.32 -7.02
C ASP A 191 -14.57 -7.53 -8.52
N VAL A 192 -15.25 -8.63 -8.87
CA VAL A 192 -15.47 -9.00 -10.27
C VAL A 192 -16.49 -8.12 -10.99
N ARG A 193 -17.18 -7.22 -10.27
CA ARG A 193 -18.12 -6.26 -10.87
C ARG A 193 -17.41 -5.01 -11.40
N THR A 194 -16.38 -4.55 -10.69
CA THR A 194 -15.72 -3.26 -10.97
C THR A 194 -14.27 -3.42 -11.42
N GLY A 195 -13.60 -4.49 -11.00
CA GLY A 195 -12.17 -4.71 -11.13
C GLY A 195 -11.32 -4.11 -10.01
N LEU A 196 -11.89 -3.37 -9.05
CA LEU A 196 -11.14 -2.92 -7.87
C LEU A 196 -10.68 -4.13 -7.04
N PHE A 197 -9.49 -4.05 -6.45
CA PHE A 197 -8.88 -5.16 -5.73
C PHE A 197 -8.13 -4.74 -4.48
N ILE A 198 -7.84 -5.73 -3.64
CA ILE A 198 -6.85 -5.65 -2.55
C ILE A 198 -5.57 -6.30 -3.06
N ASP A 199 -4.45 -5.60 -2.94
CA ASP A 199 -3.14 -6.19 -3.15
C ASP A 199 -2.71 -6.95 -1.88
N ILE A 200 -2.33 -8.21 -2.06
CA ILE A 200 -1.87 -9.11 -1.00
C ILE A 200 -0.39 -9.36 -1.22
N THR A 201 0.44 -8.92 -0.26
CA THR A 201 1.89 -9.03 -0.34
C THR A 201 2.45 -10.03 0.69
N GLY A 202 3.31 -10.93 0.23
CA GLY A 202 3.98 -11.90 1.09
C GLY A 202 5.19 -11.34 1.80
N LEU A 203 5.34 -11.69 3.08
CA LEU A 203 6.58 -11.49 3.83
C LEU A 203 7.30 -12.82 4.09
N SER A 204 8.62 -12.81 3.93
CA SER A 204 9.50 -13.94 4.28
C SER A 204 10.86 -13.46 4.76
N GLU A 205 11.53 -14.29 5.57
CA GLU A 205 12.96 -14.13 5.84
C GLU A 205 13.77 -14.68 4.66
N VAL A 206 14.24 -13.80 3.77
CA VAL A 206 14.97 -14.22 2.54
C VAL A 206 16.43 -14.60 2.83
N ASN A 207 17.05 -13.97 3.83
CA ASN A 207 18.46 -14.19 4.18
C ASN A 207 18.65 -14.47 5.68
N PRO A 208 18.04 -15.51 6.26
CA PRO A 208 18.07 -15.74 7.71
C PRO A 208 19.49 -15.95 8.26
N SER A 209 20.42 -16.47 7.44
CA SER A 209 21.82 -16.68 7.85
C SER A 209 22.61 -15.38 8.05
N THR A 210 22.26 -14.30 7.35
CA THR A 210 22.98 -13.02 7.42
C THR A 210 22.15 -11.90 8.04
N GLN A 211 20.83 -12.02 8.02
CA GLN A 211 19.85 -11.06 8.54
C GLN A 211 18.70 -11.78 9.26
N PRO A 212 18.99 -12.55 10.34
CA PRO A 212 17.97 -13.30 11.05
C PRO A 212 16.88 -12.37 11.61
N GLY A 213 15.62 -12.79 11.47
CA GLY A 213 14.47 -12.05 11.98
C GLY A 213 14.11 -10.81 11.17
N ILE A 214 14.68 -10.63 9.97
CA ILE A 214 14.28 -9.58 9.02
C ILE A 214 13.37 -10.17 7.96
N TRP A 215 12.11 -9.74 7.99
CA TRP A 215 11.07 -10.09 7.04
C TRP A 215 11.04 -9.08 5.90
N THR A 216 10.99 -9.56 4.66
CA THR A 216 11.00 -8.70 3.48
C THR A 216 9.94 -9.11 2.46
N CYS A 217 9.45 -8.13 1.71
CA CYS A 217 8.69 -8.36 0.48
C CYS A 217 9.52 -8.05 -0.77
N LYS A 218 8.94 -8.30 -1.93
CA LYS A 218 9.54 -8.01 -3.25
C LYS A 218 9.70 -6.52 -3.55
N ASN A 219 9.02 -5.65 -2.81
CA ASN A 219 9.06 -4.20 -2.97
C ASN A 219 10.01 -3.48 -2.00
N PHE A 220 11.04 -4.17 -1.51
CA PHE A 220 12.07 -3.60 -0.62
C PHE A 220 11.61 -3.19 0.79
N HIS A 221 10.35 -3.45 1.17
CA HIS A 221 9.93 -3.30 2.56
C HIS A 221 10.65 -4.31 3.46
N ARG A 222 11.07 -3.86 4.63
CA ARG A 222 11.81 -4.65 5.62
C ARG A 222 11.26 -4.41 7.00
N TYR A 223 10.96 -5.49 7.72
CA TYR A 223 10.43 -5.45 9.08
C TYR A 223 11.24 -6.36 9.98
N ARG A 224 11.44 -5.96 11.24
CA ARG A 224 11.95 -6.89 12.23
C ARG A 224 10.78 -7.75 12.71
N THR A 225 11.05 -9.02 13.04
CA THR A 225 10.04 -9.94 13.58
C THR A 225 9.28 -9.32 14.76
N ARG A 226 9.98 -8.64 15.68
CA ARG A 226 9.38 -7.95 16.83
C ARG A 226 8.52 -6.71 16.50
N ASP A 227 8.69 -6.15 15.31
CA ASP A 227 7.89 -5.01 14.86
C ASP A 227 6.54 -5.51 14.28
N LEU A 228 6.51 -6.75 13.75
CA LEU A 228 5.31 -7.42 13.24
C LEU A 228 4.55 -8.18 14.34
N TYR A 229 5.25 -9.07 15.06
CA TYR A 229 4.63 -10.08 15.91
C TYR A 229 4.83 -9.81 17.42
N PRO A 230 3.86 -10.22 18.27
CA PRO A 230 2.56 -10.78 17.89
C PRO A 230 1.66 -9.72 17.24
N LEU A 231 0.86 -10.13 16.25
CA LEU A 231 -0.14 -9.25 15.65
C LEU A 231 -1.17 -8.84 16.70
N ARG A 232 -1.77 -7.66 16.52
CA ARG A 232 -2.76 -7.09 17.45
C ARG A 232 -4.14 -7.15 16.82
N GLU A 233 -5.09 -7.74 17.53
CA GLU A 233 -6.50 -7.72 17.11
C GLU A 233 -7.11 -6.33 17.30
N THR A 234 -7.87 -5.90 16.30
CA THR A 234 -8.53 -4.60 16.23
C THR A 234 -9.76 -4.70 15.32
N GLU A 235 -10.40 -3.58 15.01
CA GLU A 235 -11.40 -3.43 13.97
C GLU A 235 -10.95 -2.47 12.87
N PHE A 236 -11.37 -2.75 11.63
CA PHE A 236 -11.24 -1.88 10.46
C PHE A 236 -12.52 -1.99 9.64
N GLU A 237 -13.12 -0.86 9.24
CA GLU A 237 -14.43 -0.81 8.57
C GLU A 237 -15.53 -1.62 9.28
N GLY A 238 -15.46 -1.70 10.61
CA GLY A 238 -16.44 -2.40 11.46
C GLY A 238 -16.35 -3.92 11.44
N VAL A 239 -15.28 -4.53 10.92
CA VAL A 239 -14.99 -5.97 11.06
C VAL A 239 -13.67 -6.20 11.76
N LYS A 240 -13.46 -7.41 12.32
CA LYS A 240 -12.21 -7.77 12.99
C LYS A 240 -11.05 -7.77 11.99
N ALA A 241 -9.93 -7.17 12.40
CA ALA A 241 -8.71 -7.07 11.63
C ALA A 241 -7.48 -7.32 12.53
N LEU A 242 -6.34 -7.60 11.91
CA LEU A 242 -5.05 -7.65 12.58
C LEU A 242 -4.15 -6.52 12.08
N VAL A 243 -3.33 -5.98 12.97
CA VAL A 243 -2.28 -5.00 12.66
C VAL A 243 -0.93 -5.42 13.25
N PRO A 244 0.20 -4.96 12.69
CA PRO A 244 1.53 -5.20 13.26
C PRO A 244 1.67 -4.71 14.72
N TYR A 245 2.54 -5.35 15.51
CA TYR A 245 2.80 -4.99 16.90
C TYR A 245 3.24 -3.53 17.07
N SER A 246 4.24 -3.11 16.29
CA SER A 246 4.81 -1.75 16.28
C SER A 246 4.33 -0.95 15.06
N PHE A 247 3.01 -0.91 14.84
CA PHE A 247 2.40 -0.22 13.70
C PHE A 247 2.83 1.26 13.59
N ASP A 248 3.06 1.96 14.70
CA ASP A 248 3.43 3.37 14.74
C ASP A 248 4.83 3.58 14.17
N LYS A 249 5.76 2.71 14.54
CA LYS A 249 7.11 2.67 13.98
C LYS A 249 7.07 2.34 12.49
N ILE A 250 6.26 1.36 12.08
CA ILE A 250 6.12 0.97 10.67
C ILE A 250 5.59 2.14 9.85
N LEU A 251 4.49 2.77 10.27
CA LEU A 251 3.90 3.90 9.59
C LEU A 251 4.82 5.13 9.56
N THR A 252 5.53 5.43 10.66
CA THR A 252 6.46 6.56 10.68
C THR A 252 7.69 6.34 9.80
N GLN A 253 8.15 5.10 9.64
CA GLN A 253 9.24 4.78 8.71
C GLN A 253 8.80 4.89 7.25
N GLU A 254 7.55 4.56 6.96
CA GLU A 254 7.02 4.58 5.60
C GLU A 254 6.54 5.98 5.17
N TYR A 255 5.76 6.66 6.01
CA TYR A 255 5.07 7.90 5.66
C TYR A 255 5.54 9.13 6.43
N SER A 256 6.54 9.00 7.31
CA SER A 256 6.99 10.01 8.29
C SER A 256 5.96 10.31 9.39
N THR A 257 6.42 10.91 10.49
CA THR A 257 5.54 11.42 11.57
C THR A 257 4.51 12.44 11.07
N ARG A 258 4.78 13.10 9.93
CA ARG A 258 3.86 14.10 9.37
C ARG A 258 2.59 13.45 8.85
N ALA A 259 2.63 12.24 8.28
CA ALA A 259 1.42 11.57 7.81
C ALA A 259 0.46 11.21 8.95
N LEU A 260 0.98 11.03 10.16
CA LEU A 260 0.19 10.72 11.35
C LEU A 260 -0.44 11.95 12.01
N THR A 261 -0.10 13.16 11.55
CA THR A 261 -0.49 14.42 12.20
C THR A 261 -1.04 15.48 11.23
N LYS A 262 -0.77 15.38 9.93
CA LYS A 262 -1.24 16.33 8.92
C LYS A 262 -2.74 16.16 8.72
N THR A 263 -3.52 17.15 9.14
CA THR A 263 -5.00 17.15 9.09
C THR A 263 -5.59 17.68 7.78
N LEU A 264 -4.77 17.86 6.74
CA LEU A 264 -5.17 18.31 5.41
C LEU A 264 -4.49 17.47 4.33
N HIS A 265 -5.27 16.76 3.52
CA HIS A 265 -4.73 15.86 2.51
C HIS A 265 -5.75 15.62 1.38
N GLU A 266 -5.33 15.60 0.12
CA GLU A 266 -6.18 15.33 -1.07
C GLU A 266 -7.57 16.00 -1.03
N GLY A 267 -7.62 17.29 -0.68
CA GLY A 267 -8.89 18.05 -0.62
C GLY A 267 -9.81 17.67 0.54
N HIS A 268 -9.31 16.96 1.56
CA HIS A 268 -10.02 16.58 2.77
C HIS A 268 -9.37 17.21 4.01
N GLN A 269 -10.20 17.48 5.00
CA GLN A 269 -9.81 17.98 6.31
C GLN A 269 -10.23 17.00 7.39
N TRP A 270 -9.30 16.64 8.26
CA TRP A 270 -9.59 15.88 9.46
C TRP A 270 -10.34 16.75 10.46
N VAL A 271 -11.52 16.28 10.90
CA VAL A 271 -12.37 16.91 11.91
C VAL A 271 -12.29 16.08 13.20
N PRO A 272 -11.48 16.52 14.20
CA PRO A 272 -11.21 15.71 15.40
C PRO A 272 -12.45 15.35 16.20
N GLU A 273 -13.46 16.23 16.23
CA GLU A 273 -14.71 16.06 16.96
C GLU A 273 -15.56 14.92 16.37
N GLN A 274 -15.48 14.74 15.05
CA GLN A 274 -16.19 13.68 14.33
C GLN A 274 -15.35 12.41 14.24
N LYS A 275 -14.01 12.52 14.39
CA LYS A 275 -13.04 11.47 14.03
C LYS A 275 -13.20 11.05 12.58
N GLU A 276 -13.40 12.03 11.70
CA GLU A 276 -13.67 11.82 10.28
C GLU A 276 -12.85 12.76 9.39
N TRP A 277 -12.56 12.26 8.18
CA TRP A 277 -12.03 13.05 7.08
C TRP A 277 -13.19 13.61 6.25
N VAL A 278 -13.32 14.94 6.20
CA VAL A 278 -14.41 15.64 5.51
C VAL A 278 -13.88 16.38 4.29
N LYS A 279 -14.54 16.23 3.15
CA LYS A 279 -14.18 16.92 1.89
C LYS A 279 -14.29 18.44 2.05
N GLN A 280 -13.27 19.17 1.63
CA GLN A 280 -13.25 20.64 1.64
C GLN A 280 -14.30 21.16 0.66
N GLY A 281 -15.28 21.89 1.21
CA GLY A 281 -16.53 22.27 0.54
C GLY A 281 -17.77 22.01 1.41
N THR A 282 -17.65 21.12 2.42
CA THR A 282 -18.75 20.75 3.32
C THR A 282 -18.62 21.35 4.74
N VAL A 283 -17.48 21.95 5.10
CA VAL A 283 -17.19 22.36 6.49
C VAL A 283 -17.53 23.84 6.75
N GLN A 284 -18.64 24.11 7.45
CA GLN A 284 -18.82 25.28 8.33
C GLN A 284 -18.59 24.82 9.78
N GLY A 285 -17.45 25.16 10.41
CA GLY A 285 -17.27 24.88 11.84
C GLY A 285 -15.82 24.91 12.34
N THR A 286 -15.63 25.48 13.54
CA THR A 286 -14.39 25.90 14.21
C THR A 286 -13.41 24.78 14.59
N ILE A 287 -12.11 25.12 14.57
CA ILE A 287 -10.95 24.22 14.69
C ILE A 287 -10.47 24.09 16.15
N GLN A 288 -10.28 22.87 16.65
CA GLN A 288 -9.37 22.55 17.77
C GLN A 288 -8.34 21.46 17.38
N PRO A 289 -7.13 21.44 18.00
CA PRO A 289 -6.09 20.48 17.67
C PRO A 289 -6.36 19.06 18.19
N HIS A 290 -5.98 18.05 17.38
CA HIS A 290 -6.20 16.62 17.63
C HIS A 290 -5.19 16.00 18.61
N VAL A 291 -5.65 15.06 19.46
CA VAL A 291 -4.82 14.18 20.30
C VAL A 291 -5.06 12.70 19.90
N PRO A 292 -4.03 11.96 19.46
CA PRO A 292 -4.14 10.55 19.04
C PRO A 292 -4.69 9.60 20.12
N ARG A 293 -5.38 8.54 19.68
CA ARG A 293 -5.98 7.50 20.55
C ARG A 293 -4.97 6.80 21.45
N SER A 294 -3.72 6.65 21.02
CA SER A 294 -2.63 6.06 21.83
C SER A 294 -2.16 6.92 23.01
N LEU A 295 -2.57 8.20 23.04
CA LEU A 295 -2.26 9.16 24.09
C LEU A 295 -3.50 9.51 24.94
N GLN A 296 -4.65 8.90 24.64
CA GLN A 296 -5.83 9.02 25.49
C GLN A 296 -5.68 8.03 26.66
N PRO A 297 -5.78 8.48 27.92
CA PRO A 297 -5.80 7.55 29.05
C PRO A 297 -6.95 6.57 28.86
N GLU A 298 -6.71 5.27 29.05
CA GLU A 298 -7.78 4.28 29.08
C GLU A 298 -8.79 4.69 30.14
N GLY A 299 -9.97 5.14 29.71
CA GLY A 299 -11.05 5.49 30.62
C GLY A 299 -11.46 4.25 31.38
N GLU A 300 -11.49 4.36 32.72
CA GLU A 300 -12.02 3.30 33.59
C GLU A 300 -13.42 2.86 33.11
N PRO A 301 -13.77 1.56 33.26
CA PRO A 301 -15.07 1.07 32.84
C PRO A 301 -16.15 1.75 33.70
N GLU A 302 -16.92 2.66 33.11
CA GLU A 302 -18.10 3.20 33.80
C GLU A 302 -19.10 2.06 34.05
N SER A 303 -19.28 1.75 35.33
CA SER A 303 -20.24 0.77 35.82
C SER A 303 -21.65 1.08 35.30
N GLY A 304 -22.28 0.11 34.65
CA GLY A 304 -23.66 0.18 34.20
C GLY A 304 -24.62 0.31 35.39
N LEU A 305 -25.09 1.52 35.67
CA LEU A 305 -26.28 1.80 36.50
C LEU A 305 -26.78 3.26 36.44
N LYS A 306 -26.36 4.07 35.45
CA LYS A 306 -26.77 5.50 35.37
C LYS A 306 -27.87 5.86 34.37
N ASN A 307 -28.49 4.90 33.68
CA ASN A 307 -29.57 5.17 32.71
C ASN A 307 -30.99 4.75 33.17
N LEU A 308 -31.28 4.73 34.48
CA LEU A 308 -32.62 4.38 34.98
C LEU A 308 -33.43 5.55 35.57
N PHE A 309 -33.14 6.81 35.22
CA PHE A 309 -33.94 7.96 35.66
C PHE A 309 -34.18 9.00 34.56
N ARG A 310 -34.62 8.55 33.37
CA ARG A 310 -35.13 9.47 32.34
C ARG A 310 -36.34 8.98 31.55
N VAL A 311 -37.15 8.11 32.17
CA VAL A 311 -38.51 7.78 31.73
C VAL A 311 -39.44 7.85 32.95
N LEU A 312 -39.69 9.08 33.40
CA LEU A 312 -40.91 9.58 34.04
C LEU A 312 -40.92 11.10 33.82
#